data_AF-A0A955JVJ2-F1
#
_entry.id   AF-A0A955JVJ2-F1
#
_cell.length_a   1.000
_cell.length_b   1.000
_cell.length_c   1.000
_cell.angle_alpha   90.00
_cell.angle_beta   90.00
_cell.angle_gamma   90.00
#
_symmetry.space_group_name_H-M   'P 1'
#
loop_
_entity.id
_entity.type
_entity.pdbx_description
1 polymer ?
#
loop_
_entity_poly.entity_id
_entity_poly.type
_entity_poly.pdbx_seq_one_letter_code
_entity_poly.pdbx_strand_id
1 'polypeptide(L)'
;MIELNLLPDVKQEFVRSQRLSRKITIIMIITSIAAVGIVIFFAFTVYVVQAATNGLLDGSIKDRSEKLQKTDNLARNLTIQNQLKTLPELHDQKQIYSRLFTYLPILNPAEPNTVKISKLDVNSEEGTITVEGYAKDYKAVAVFKDTLSNAELIYTDEAKQSIKTKLFSDIVISDVGLGEDADGNQVTVFKATLTYDENAFKRMPDGTPAPTVRVPQKNTTPSAQQSSSVFGEASREGQEGAE
;
A
#
# COMPACT_ATOMS: atom_id res chain seq x y z
N MET A 1 -12.07 108.63 -19.03
CA MET A 1 -10.60 108.60 -19.15
C MET A 1 -10.14 107.31 -18.48
N ILE A 2 -9.49 106.41 -19.21
CA ILE A 2 -9.06 105.11 -18.70
C ILE A 2 -7.55 105.18 -18.55
N GLU A 3 -7.07 105.09 -17.32
CA GLU A 3 -5.64 105.02 -17.04
C GLU A 3 -5.16 103.60 -17.33
N LEU A 4 -4.37 103.47 -18.39
CA LEU A 4 -3.71 102.22 -18.75
C LEU A 4 -2.57 102.00 -17.76
N ASN A 5 -2.76 101.11 -16.77
CA ASN A 5 -1.70 100.68 -15.87
C ASN A 5 -0.71 99.80 -16.65
N LEU A 6 0.23 100.46 -17.34
CA LEU A 6 1.35 99.85 -18.02
C LEU A 6 2.38 99.40 -16.99
N LEU A 7 2.05 98.35 -16.21
CA LEU A 7 3.12 97.47 -15.79
C LEU A 7 3.57 96.70 -17.04
N PRO A 8 4.84 96.80 -17.46
CA PRO A 8 5.34 96.04 -18.60
C PRO A 8 4.98 94.57 -18.44
N ASP A 9 4.39 93.94 -19.45
CA ASP A 9 3.90 92.55 -19.41
C ASP A 9 4.99 91.57 -18.92
N VAL A 10 6.23 91.83 -19.35
CA VAL A 10 7.46 91.14 -18.91
C VAL A 10 7.67 91.16 -17.38
N LYS A 11 7.22 92.20 -16.67
CA LYS A 11 7.29 92.27 -15.20
C LYS A 11 6.15 91.51 -14.53
N GLN A 12 4.96 91.47 -15.13
CA GLN A 12 3.84 90.68 -14.59
C GLN A 12 4.10 89.18 -14.75
N GLU A 13 4.60 88.74 -15.90
CA GLU A 13 5.02 87.36 -16.12
C GLU A 13 6.18 86.96 -15.20
N PHE A 14 7.16 87.83 -15.00
CA PHE A 14 8.26 87.60 -14.07
C PHE A 14 7.75 87.42 -12.63
N VAL A 15 6.85 88.29 -12.16
CA VAL A 15 6.25 88.17 -10.82
C VAL A 15 5.36 86.94 -10.69
N ARG A 16 4.63 86.56 -11.76
CA ARG A 16 3.81 85.34 -11.79
C ARG A 16 4.69 84.08 -11.75
N SER A 17 5.77 84.05 -12.53
CA SER A 17 6.76 82.98 -12.54
C SER A 17 7.43 82.86 -11.17
N GLN A 18 7.83 83.98 -10.56
CA GLN A 18 8.44 83.98 -9.23
C GLN A 18 7.48 83.49 -8.12
N ARG A 19 6.20 83.82 -8.20
CA ARG A 19 5.16 83.28 -7.29
C ARG A 19 4.91 81.79 -7.52
N LEU A 20 4.95 81.32 -8.76
CA LEU A 20 4.81 79.89 -9.10
C LEU A 20 6.01 79.10 -8.60
N SER A 21 7.23 79.57 -8.85
CA SER A 21 8.46 78.96 -8.34
C SER A 21 8.46 78.88 -6.81
N ARG A 22 8.00 79.92 -6.12
CA ARG A 22 7.88 79.92 -4.65
C ARG A 22 6.87 78.88 -4.15
N LYS A 23 5.71 78.73 -4.81
CA LYS A 23 4.72 77.70 -4.46
C LYS A 23 5.26 76.28 -4.67
N ILE A 24 5.92 76.04 -5.81
CA ILE A 24 6.52 74.74 -6.14
C ILE A 24 7.61 74.39 -5.12
N THR A 25 8.46 75.36 -4.77
CA THR A 25 9.54 75.18 -3.77
C THR A 25 8.96 74.80 -2.40
N ILE A 26 7.90 75.47 -1.94
CA ILE A 26 7.25 75.15 -0.67
C ILE A 26 6.63 73.74 -0.70
N ILE A 27 5.97 73.37 -1.80
CA ILE A 27 5.39 72.03 -1.96
C ILE A 27 6.48 70.96 -1.93
N MET A 28 7.59 71.15 -2.66
CA MET A 28 8.72 70.21 -2.66
C MET A 28 9.34 70.04 -1.27
N ILE A 29 9.50 71.12 -0.51
CA ILE A 29 10.01 71.07 0.87
C ILE A 29 9.05 70.28 1.77
N ILE A 30 7.74 70.53 1.69
CA ILE A 30 6.73 69.81 2.47
C ILE A 30 6.72 68.33 2.10
N THR A 31 6.78 67.99 0.81
CA THR A 31 6.85 66.60 0.34
C THR A 31 8.12 65.91 0.84
N SER A 32 9.27 66.59 0.84
CA SER A 32 10.52 66.04 1.38
C SER A 32 10.42 65.75 2.87
N ILE A 33 9.82 66.65 3.65
CA ILE A 33 9.61 66.46 5.10
C ILE A 33 8.64 65.30 5.34
N ALA A 34 7.57 65.21 4.56
CA ALA A 34 6.59 64.13 4.65
C ALA A 34 7.23 62.76 4.33
N ALA A 35 8.09 62.67 3.30
CA ALA A 35 8.81 61.45 2.97
C ALA A 35 9.73 60.99 4.12
N VAL A 36 10.45 61.92 4.75
CA VAL A 36 11.28 61.62 5.94
C VAL A 36 10.40 61.14 7.10
N GLY A 37 9.26 61.78 7.34
CA GLY A 37 8.30 61.37 8.38
C GLY A 37 7.78 59.94 8.18
N ILE A 38 7.48 59.56 6.93
CA ILE A 38 7.03 58.20 6.59
C ILE A 38 8.15 57.17 6.85
N VAL A 39 9.39 57.48 6.49
CA VAL A 39 10.53 56.59 6.76
C VAL A 39 10.74 56.38 8.26
N ILE A 40 10.65 57.45 9.06
CA ILE A 40 10.75 57.36 10.53
C ILE A 40 9.59 56.53 11.10
N PHE A 41 8.37 56.73 10.60
CA PHE A 41 7.21 55.94 11.01
C PHE A 41 7.41 54.45 10.73
N PHE A 42 7.84 54.08 9.52
CA PHE A 42 8.13 52.69 9.19
C PHE A 42 9.25 52.12 10.07
N ALA A 43 10.34 52.86 10.27
CA ALA A 43 11.42 52.45 11.16
C ALA A 43 10.91 52.19 12.58
N PHE A 44 10.09 53.09 13.14
CA PHE A 44 9.49 52.90 14.46
C PHE A 44 8.64 51.63 14.54
N THR A 45 7.77 51.38 13.55
CA THR A 45 6.93 50.19 13.54
C THR A 45 7.74 48.89 13.45
N VAL A 46 8.80 48.85 12.63
CA VAL A 46 9.62 47.64 12.47
C VAL A 46 10.50 47.40 13.70
N TYR A 47 11.20 48.42 14.21
CA TYR A 47 12.15 48.21 15.29
C TYR A 47 11.51 48.15 16.68
N VAL A 48 10.40 48.85 16.90
CA VAL A 48 9.77 48.92 18.23
C VAL A 48 8.56 48.01 18.29
N VAL A 49 7.60 48.19 17.38
CA VAL A 49 6.34 47.46 17.44
C VAL A 49 6.55 45.99 17.10
N GLN A 50 7.21 45.66 15.98
CA GLN A 50 7.44 44.25 15.62
C GLN A 50 8.35 43.53 16.62
N ALA A 51 9.38 44.20 17.14
CA ALA A 51 10.25 43.62 18.17
C ALA A 51 9.45 43.30 19.45
N ALA A 52 8.58 44.22 19.89
CA ALA A 52 7.72 43.99 21.06
C ALA A 52 6.71 42.86 20.82
N THR A 53 6.08 42.80 19.65
CA THR A 53 5.14 41.71 19.34
C THR A 53 5.84 40.36 19.24
N ASN A 54 7.03 40.32 18.64
CA ASN A 54 7.82 39.09 18.54
C ASN A 54 8.24 38.60 19.92
N GLY A 55 8.72 39.48 20.80
CA GLY A 55 9.05 39.11 22.18
C GLY A 55 7.85 38.58 22.97
N LEU A 56 6.66 39.18 22.79
CA LEU A 56 5.42 38.70 23.42
C LEU A 56 4.99 37.32 22.86
N LEU A 57 5.06 37.15 21.53
CA LEU A 57 4.75 35.88 20.87
C LEU A 57 5.72 34.78 21.31
N ASP A 58 7.02 35.05 21.29
CA ASP A 58 8.05 34.11 21.74
C ASP A 58 7.85 33.71 23.20
N GLY A 59 7.51 34.67 24.07
CA GLY A 59 7.14 34.40 25.46
C GLY A 59 5.92 33.47 25.55
N SER A 60 4.86 33.75 24.78
CA SER A 60 3.64 32.93 24.78
C SER A 60 3.88 31.52 24.22
N ILE A 61 4.76 31.37 23.23
CA ILE A 61 5.17 30.09 22.64
C ILE A 61 5.96 29.30 23.68
N LYS A 62 6.92 29.95 24.37
CA LYS A 62 7.72 29.33 25.41
C LYS A 62 6.85 28.86 26.58
N ASP A 63 5.93 29.70 27.06
CA ASP A 63 4.99 29.34 28.13
C ASP A 63 4.08 28.17 27.75
N ARG A 64 3.54 28.19 26.52
CA ARG A 64 2.71 27.08 26.01
C ARG A 64 3.53 25.80 25.84
N SER A 65 4.75 25.89 25.32
CA SER A 65 5.68 24.77 25.19
C SER A 65 6.03 24.18 26.56
N GLU A 66 6.30 25.01 27.56
CA GLU A 66 6.62 24.56 28.92
C GLU A 66 5.39 23.92 29.59
N LYS A 67 4.19 24.45 29.37
CA LYS A 67 2.93 23.81 29.83
C LYS A 67 2.72 22.44 29.17
N LEU A 68 3.01 22.30 27.88
CA LEU A 68 2.92 21.02 27.17
C LEU A 68 3.98 20.02 27.68
N GLN A 69 5.20 20.46 27.95
CA GLN A 69 6.27 19.62 28.51
C GLN A 69 6.00 19.22 29.97
N LYS A 70 5.39 20.09 30.77
CA LYS A 70 4.97 19.81 32.16
C LYS A 70 3.72 18.95 32.26
N THR A 71 3.00 18.75 31.15
CA THR A 71 1.89 17.80 31.13
C THR A 71 2.49 16.41 31.18
N ASP A 72 2.52 15.86 32.38
CA ASP A 72 3.16 14.58 32.66
C ASP A 72 2.58 13.51 31.72
N ASN A 73 3.46 12.78 31.04
CA ASN A 73 3.13 11.77 30.04
C ASN A 73 2.60 12.28 28.68
N LEU A 74 2.64 13.57 28.30
CA LEU A 74 2.17 13.99 26.97
C LEU A 74 2.91 13.28 25.82
N ALA A 75 4.24 13.25 25.87
CA ALA A 75 5.05 12.54 24.87
C ALA A 75 4.75 11.03 24.87
N ARG A 76 4.62 10.43 26.06
CA ARG A 76 4.26 9.02 26.23
C ARG A 76 2.87 8.71 25.65
N ASN A 77 1.89 9.55 25.92
CA ASN A 77 0.52 9.40 25.42
C ASN A 77 0.44 9.61 23.91
N LEU A 78 1.25 10.50 23.33
CA LEU A 78 1.35 10.66 21.88
C LEU A 78 1.99 9.43 21.23
N THR A 79 3.06 8.90 21.82
CA THR A 79 3.68 7.65 21.35
C THR A 79 2.72 6.46 21.47
N ILE A 80 2.04 6.30 22.61
CA ILE A 80 1.03 5.25 22.81
C ILE A 80 -0.11 5.43 21.81
N GLN A 81 -0.60 6.66 21.58
CA GLN A 81 -1.64 6.89 20.57
C GLN A 81 -1.15 6.51 19.16
N ASN A 82 0.10 6.82 18.82
CA ASN A 82 0.65 6.44 17.52
C ASN A 82 0.80 4.91 17.39
N GLN A 83 1.21 4.23 18.46
CA GLN A 83 1.30 2.76 18.52
C GLN A 83 -0.09 2.09 18.50
N LEU A 84 -1.07 2.64 19.21
CA LEU A 84 -2.45 2.15 19.20
C LEU A 84 -3.14 2.39 17.85
N LYS A 85 -2.75 3.43 17.11
CA LYS A 85 -3.23 3.65 15.74
C LYS A 85 -2.68 2.64 14.74
N THR A 86 -1.46 2.13 14.95
CA THR A 86 -0.84 1.13 14.08
C THR A 86 -1.26 -0.30 14.42
N LEU A 87 -1.75 -0.55 15.63
CA LEU A 87 -2.15 -1.88 16.07
C LEU A 87 -3.29 -2.52 15.23
N PRO A 88 -4.38 -1.82 14.85
CA PRO A 88 -5.41 -2.38 13.97
C PRO A 88 -4.86 -2.81 12.62
N GLU A 89 -4.02 -1.97 12.00
CA GLU A 89 -3.38 -2.26 10.72
C GLU A 89 -2.50 -3.52 10.82
N LEU A 90 -1.65 -3.60 11.86
CA LEU A 90 -0.79 -4.75 12.09
C LEU A 90 -1.59 -6.03 12.38
N HIS A 91 -2.73 -5.89 13.06
CA HIS A 91 -3.63 -6.99 13.38
C HIS A 91 -4.41 -7.49 12.16
N ASP A 92 -4.77 -6.61 11.23
CA ASP A 92 -5.45 -6.95 9.98
C ASP A 92 -4.47 -7.53 8.93
N GLN A 93 -3.22 -7.09 8.93
CA GLN A 93 -2.14 -7.63 8.08
C GLN A 93 -1.56 -8.96 8.61
N LYS A 94 -1.99 -9.43 9.79
CA LYS A 94 -1.48 -10.65 10.38
C LYS A 94 -1.85 -11.88 9.54
N GLN A 95 -0.82 -12.66 9.19
CA GLN A 95 -0.97 -13.97 8.55
C GLN A 95 -1.11 -15.09 9.59
N ILE A 96 -1.96 -16.08 9.29
CA ILE A 96 -2.30 -17.21 10.17
C ILE A 96 -1.77 -18.52 9.55
N TYR A 97 -0.45 -18.71 9.65
CA TYR A 97 0.23 -19.91 9.09
C TYR A 97 -0.14 -21.22 9.79
N SER A 98 -0.75 -21.19 10.98
CA SER A 98 -1.23 -22.41 11.64
C SER A 98 -2.25 -23.19 10.80
N ARG A 99 -2.90 -22.53 9.83
CA ARG A 99 -3.79 -23.18 8.85
C ARG A 99 -3.08 -24.23 7.99
N LEU A 100 -1.76 -24.17 7.86
CA LEU A 100 -0.97 -25.21 7.19
C LEU A 100 -1.21 -26.60 7.80
N PHE A 101 -1.36 -26.70 9.12
CA PHE A 101 -1.67 -27.98 9.77
C PHE A 101 -3.05 -28.53 9.39
N THR A 102 -3.97 -27.66 8.97
CA THR A 102 -5.29 -28.06 8.44
C THR A 102 -5.22 -28.38 6.95
N TYR A 103 -4.38 -27.69 6.18
CA TYR A 103 -4.29 -27.87 4.74
C TYR A 103 -3.42 -29.06 4.34
N LEU A 104 -2.29 -29.30 5.01
CA LEU A 104 -1.35 -30.36 4.67
C LEU A 104 -1.98 -31.77 4.58
N PRO A 105 -2.88 -32.20 5.48
CA PRO A 105 -3.55 -33.49 5.35
C PRO A 105 -4.44 -33.60 4.10
N ILE A 106 -5.03 -32.48 3.65
CA ILE A 106 -5.90 -32.43 2.46
C ILE A 106 -5.05 -32.43 1.19
N LEU A 107 -3.87 -31.83 1.25
CA LEU A 107 -2.90 -31.72 0.15
C LEU A 107 -2.04 -32.97 0.00
N ASN A 108 -2.06 -33.89 0.97
CA ASN A 108 -1.37 -35.16 0.88
C ASN A 108 -2.23 -36.16 0.07
N PRO A 109 -1.72 -36.71 -1.05
CA PRO A 109 -2.43 -37.72 -1.81
C PRO A 109 -2.80 -38.92 -0.94
N ALA A 110 -3.94 -39.54 -1.24
CA ALA A 110 -4.33 -40.79 -0.61
C ALA A 110 -3.35 -41.93 -0.96
N GLU A 111 -3.38 -42.98 -0.15
CA GLU A 111 -2.65 -44.21 -0.47
C GLU A 111 -3.01 -44.72 -1.88
N PRO A 112 -2.03 -45.21 -2.66
CA PRO A 112 -0.66 -45.54 -2.27
C PRO A 112 0.39 -44.42 -2.47
N ASN A 113 -0.02 -43.20 -2.86
CA ASN A 113 0.89 -42.12 -3.25
C ASN A 113 1.18 -41.13 -2.12
N THR A 114 1.03 -41.56 -0.87
CA THR A 114 1.21 -40.73 0.31
C THR A 114 2.66 -40.25 0.43
N VAL A 115 2.82 -38.99 0.82
CA VAL A 115 4.11 -38.36 1.04
C VAL A 115 4.34 -38.11 2.53
N LYS A 116 5.57 -38.33 3.00
CA LYS A 116 6.00 -37.98 4.36
C LYS A 116 6.82 -36.70 4.30
N ILE A 117 6.39 -35.68 5.05
CA ILE A 117 7.06 -34.37 5.09
C ILE A 117 8.04 -34.36 6.26
N SER A 118 9.30 -34.07 5.98
CA SER A 118 10.37 -33.98 6.98
C SER A 118 10.55 -32.55 7.48
N LYS A 119 10.47 -31.57 6.59
CA LYS A 119 10.65 -30.16 6.90
C LYS A 119 9.69 -29.31 6.08
N LEU A 120 9.14 -28.29 6.74
CA LEU A 120 8.31 -27.26 6.12
C LEU A 120 8.87 -25.91 6.51
N ASP A 121 9.19 -25.09 5.51
CA ASP A 121 9.71 -23.75 5.68
C ASP A 121 8.78 -22.76 4.97
N VAL A 122 8.46 -21.64 5.61
CA VAL A 122 7.52 -20.64 5.10
C VAL A 122 8.23 -19.30 5.08
N ASN A 123 8.48 -18.79 3.88
CA ASN A 123 9.00 -17.45 3.68
C ASN A 123 7.83 -16.47 3.49
N SER A 124 7.62 -15.61 4.48
CA SER A 124 6.56 -14.59 4.45
C SER A 124 6.90 -13.42 3.53
N GLU A 125 8.19 -13.13 3.32
CA GLU A 125 8.63 -11.99 2.51
C GLU A 125 8.51 -12.29 1.01
N GLU A 126 8.84 -13.52 0.62
CA GLU A 126 8.76 -13.98 -0.78
C GLU A 126 7.41 -14.61 -1.14
N GLY A 127 6.56 -14.90 -0.16
CA GLY A 127 5.30 -15.61 -0.39
C GLY A 127 5.50 -17.07 -0.80
N THR A 128 6.57 -17.71 -0.34
CA THR A 128 6.95 -19.08 -0.74
C THR A 128 6.89 -20.08 0.43
N ILE A 129 6.57 -21.33 0.10
CA ILE A 129 6.69 -22.47 1.02
C ILE A 129 7.65 -23.46 0.39
N THR A 130 8.56 -23.98 1.21
CA THR A 130 9.45 -25.06 0.85
C THR A 130 9.11 -26.30 1.67
N VAL A 131 8.82 -27.39 0.97
CA VAL A 131 8.50 -28.70 1.53
C VAL A 131 9.64 -29.65 1.20
N GLU A 132 10.30 -30.19 2.21
CA GLU A 132 11.26 -31.28 2.05
C GLU A 132 10.64 -32.55 2.63
N GLY A 133 10.66 -33.62 1.85
CA GLY A 133 10.01 -34.86 2.22
C GLY A 133 10.48 -36.03 1.40
N TYR A 134 9.86 -37.16 1.66
CA TYR A 134 10.13 -38.41 0.98
C TYR A 134 8.83 -39.14 0.65
N ALA A 135 8.84 -39.84 -0.46
CA ALA A 135 7.72 -40.59 -0.99
C ALA A 135 8.17 -42.01 -1.35
N LYS A 136 7.21 -42.93 -1.53
CA LYS A 136 7.52 -44.32 -1.88
C LYS A 136 8.25 -44.44 -3.22
N ASP A 137 7.83 -43.68 -4.21
CA ASP A 137 8.40 -43.70 -5.56
C ASP A 137 8.29 -42.32 -6.25
N TYR A 138 8.97 -42.17 -7.39
CA TYR A 138 8.88 -40.98 -8.23
C TYR A 138 7.45 -40.67 -8.70
N LYS A 139 6.60 -41.70 -8.81
CA LYS A 139 5.19 -41.55 -9.19
C LYS A 139 4.43 -40.81 -8.10
N ALA A 140 4.64 -41.13 -6.83
CA ALA A 140 4.03 -40.44 -5.70
C ALA A 140 4.46 -38.96 -5.64
N VAL A 141 5.74 -38.66 -5.95
CA VAL A 141 6.21 -37.26 -6.07
C VAL A 141 5.50 -36.51 -7.20
N ALA A 142 5.29 -37.15 -8.36
CA ALA A 142 4.54 -36.55 -9.47
C ALA A 142 3.06 -36.31 -9.11
N VAL A 143 2.41 -37.28 -8.47
CA VAL A 143 1.02 -37.15 -8.00
C VAL A 143 0.91 -36.05 -6.95
N PHE A 144 1.91 -35.90 -6.07
CA PHE A 144 1.98 -34.79 -5.13
C PHE A 144 2.08 -33.44 -5.83
N LYS A 145 2.94 -33.32 -6.86
CA LYS A 145 3.02 -32.11 -7.70
C LYS A 145 1.66 -31.75 -8.32
N ASP A 146 0.99 -32.74 -8.91
CA ASP A 146 -0.31 -32.55 -9.54
C ASP A 146 -1.37 -32.14 -8.50
N THR A 147 -1.32 -32.73 -7.32
CA THR A 147 -2.22 -32.42 -6.20
C THR A 147 -2.06 -30.97 -5.76
N LEU A 148 -0.81 -30.50 -5.60
CA LEU A 148 -0.52 -29.10 -5.29
C LEU A 148 -0.96 -28.16 -6.43
N SER A 149 -0.77 -28.55 -7.69
CA SER A 149 -1.13 -27.73 -8.85
C SER A 149 -2.63 -27.56 -9.04
N ASN A 150 -3.40 -28.58 -8.64
CA ASN A 150 -4.86 -28.56 -8.70
C ASN A 150 -5.51 -28.06 -7.41
N ALA A 151 -4.75 -27.78 -6.35
CA ALA A 151 -5.30 -27.32 -5.09
C ALA A 151 -6.04 -25.98 -5.26
N GLU A 152 -7.33 -25.99 -4.94
CA GLU A 152 -8.19 -24.81 -4.95
C GLU A 152 -8.31 -24.25 -3.53
N LEU A 153 -8.15 -22.94 -3.40
CA LEU A 153 -8.48 -22.17 -2.22
C LEU A 153 -9.89 -21.61 -2.36
N ILE A 154 -10.72 -21.85 -1.35
CA ILE A 154 -12.08 -21.34 -1.26
C ILE A 154 -12.15 -20.40 -0.06
N TYR A 155 -12.44 -19.13 -0.32
CA TYR A 155 -12.50 -18.10 0.72
C TYR A 155 -13.67 -17.16 0.48
N THR A 156 -14.10 -16.46 1.52
CA THR A 156 -15.17 -15.47 1.44
C THR A 156 -14.57 -14.08 1.42
N ASP A 157 -14.91 -13.29 0.40
CA ASP A 157 -14.43 -11.92 0.25
C ASP A 157 -15.26 -10.93 1.09
N GLU A 158 -14.84 -9.67 1.15
CA GLU A 158 -15.50 -8.59 1.90
C GLU A 158 -16.98 -8.41 1.51
N ALA A 159 -17.34 -8.75 0.26
CA ALA A 159 -18.71 -8.78 -0.25
C ALA A 159 -19.54 -10.02 0.19
N LYS A 160 -19.00 -10.86 1.09
CA LYS A 160 -19.59 -12.13 1.55
C LYS A 160 -19.83 -13.16 0.44
N GLN A 161 -19.09 -13.05 -0.66
CA GLN A 161 -19.16 -13.99 -1.78
C GLN A 161 -18.06 -15.03 -1.67
N SER A 162 -18.39 -16.28 -1.99
CA SER A 162 -17.41 -17.37 -2.00
C SER A 162 -16.62 -17.33 -3.32
N ILE A 163 -15.33 -17.06 -3.21
CA ILE A 163 -14.37 -17.03 -4.31
C ILE A 163 -13.58 -18.33 -4.31
N LYS A 164 -13.30 -18.85 -5.50
CA LYS A 164 -12.43 -20.00 -5.73
C LYS A 164 -11.23 -19.55 -6.55
N THR A 165 -10.03 -19.74 -6.00
CA THR A 165 -8.77 -19.45 -6.67
C THR A 165 -7.82 -20.64 -6.53
N LYS A 166 -6.67 -20.61 -7.21
CA LYS A 166 -5.61 -21.60 -6.99
C LYS A 166 -4.90 -21.29 -5.67
N LEU A 167 -4.61 -22.33 -4.89
CA LEU A 167 -3.89 -22.18 -3.64
C LEU A 167 -2.39 -21.90 -3.86
N PHE A 168 -1.81 -22.56 -4.87
CA PHE A 168 -0.38 -22.47 -5.17
C PHE A 168 -0.12 -22.15 -6.64
N SER A 169 0.95 -21.40 -6.86
CA SER A 169 1.51 -21.05 -8.17
C SER A 169 3.01 -21.39 -8.18
N ASP A 170 3.60 -21.45 -9.38
CA ASP A 170 5.05 -21.65 -9.59
C ASP A 170 5.64 -22.86 -8.82
N ILE A 171 4.98 -24.01 -8.95
CA ILE A 171 5.39 -25.23 -8.25
C ILE A 171 6.62 -25.84 -8.93
N VAL A 172 7.75 -25.79 -8.23
CA VAL A 172 9.04 -26.36 -8.66
C VAL A 172 9.40 -27.52 -7.75
N ILE A 173 9.76 -28.65 -8.34
CA ILE A 173 10.33 -29.78 -7.62
C ILE A 173 11.80 -29.89 -8.01
N SER A 174 12.69 -29.84 -7.02
CA SER A 174 14.14 -30.00 -7.14
C SER A 174 14.64 -31.17 -6.29
N ASP A 175 15.92 -31.49 -6.47
CA ASP A 175 16.65 -32.44 -5.62
C ASP A 175 15.98 -33.81 -5.48
N VAL A 176 15.32 -34.27 -6.56
CA VAL A 176 14.65 -35.57 -6.57
C VAL A 176 15.70 -36.67 -6.70
N GLY A 177 15.81 -37.53 -5.68
CA GLY A 177 16.81 -38.59 -5.61
C GLY A 177 16.35 -39.79 -4.82
N LEU A 178 17.12 -40.88 -4.90
CA LEU A 178 16.92 -42.05 -4.05
C LEU A 178 17.63 -41.83 -2.71
N GLY A 179 16.92 -42.15 -1.62
CA GLY A 179 17.46 -42.16 -0.27
C GLY A 179 16.89 -43.34 0.52
N GLU A 180 17.21 -43.39 1.80
CA GLU A 180 16.66 -44.35 2.76
C GLU A 180 15.86 -43.59 3.81
N ASP A 181 14.69 -44.11 4.19
CA ASP A 181 13.93 -43.59 5.32
C ASP A 181 14.54 -44.06 6.65
N ALA A 182 13.98 -43.61 7.77
CA ALA A 182 14.43 -44.00 9.10
C ALA A 182 14.28 -45.52 9.37
N ASP A 183 13.48 -46.22 8.56
CA ASP A 183 13.21 -47.64 8.65
C ASP A 183 14.08 -48.47 7.66
N GLY A 184 14.98 -47.81 6.91
CA GLY A 184 15.89 -48.45 5.94
C GLY A 184 15.25 -48.83 4.61
N ASN A 185 14.04 -48.33 4.30
CA ASN A 185 13.39 -48.55 3.01
C ASN A 185 13.92 -47.56 1.97
N GLN A 186 14.12 -48.00 0.73
CA GLN A 186 14.37 -47.10 -0.39
C GLN A 186 13.15 -46.19 -0.61
N VAL A 187 13.39 -44.89 -0.54
CA VAL A 187 12.40 -43.84 -0.74
C VAL A 187 12.94 -42.80 -1.70
N THR A 188 12.03 -42.10 -2.38
CA THR A 188 12.39 -40.96 -3.21
C THR A 188 12.33 -39.70 -2.37
N VAL A 189 13.46 -39.06 -2.13
CA VAL A 189 13.58 -37.76 -1.45
C VAL A 189 13.35 -36.66 -2.49
N PHE A 190 12.68 -35.58 -2.09
CA PHE A 190 12.48 -34.42 -2.94
C PHE A 190 12.41 -33.13 -2.13
N LYS A 191 12.62 -32.02 -2.82
CA LYS A 191 12.36 -30.67 -2.33
C LYS A 191 11.36 -29.99 -3.26
N ALA A 192 10.27 -29.48 -2.71
CA ALA A 192 9.27 -28.73 -3.46
C ALA A 192 9.23 -27.28 -2.97
N THR A 193 9.39 -26.34 -3.89
CA THR A 193 9.22 -24.91 -3.65
C THR A 193 7.98 -24.46 -4.39
N LEU A 194 7.11 -23.74 -3.69
CA LEU A 194 5.83 -23.28 -4.22
C LEU A 194 5.54 -21.86 -3.74
N THR A 195 4.84 -21.08 -4.55
CA THR A 195 4.33 -19.75 -4.19
C THR A 195 2.88 -19.89 -3.75
N TYR A 196 2.50 -19.32 -2.61
CA TYR A 196 1.13 -19.43 -2.09
C TYR A 196 0.30 -18.16 -2.28
N ASP A 197 -1.01 -18.32 -2.36
CA ASP A 197 -1.95 -17.20 -2.34
C ASP A 197 -2.07 -16.63 -0.93
N GLU A 198 -1.79 -15.34 -0.74
CA GLU A 198 -1.83 -14.67 0.58
C GLU A 198 -3.19 -14.79 1.27
N ASN A 199 -4.30 -14.91 0.51
CA ASN A 199 -5.64 -15.07 1.07
C ASN A 199 -5.81 -16.38 1.82
N ALA A 200 -4.94 -17.38 1.58
CA ALA A 200 -4.94 -18.63 2.33
C ALA A 200 -4.62 -18.41 3.81
N PHE A 201 -3.74 -17.46 4.11
CA PHE A 201 -3.27 -17.19 5.47
C PHE A 201 -3.79 -15.87 6.03
N LYS A 202 -4.36 -15.00 5.19
CA LYS A 202 -4.93 -13.72 5.64
C LYS A 202 -5.96 -13.93 6.75
N ARG A 203 -5.89 -13.07 7.76
CA ARG A 203 -6.91 -13.01 8.80
C ARG A 203 -8.25 -12.61 8.17
N MET A 204 -9.28 -13.40 8.47
CA MET A 204 -10.65 -13.12 8.07
C MET A 204 -11.30 -12.16 9.08
N PRO A 205 -12.17 -11.23 8.63
CA PRO A 205 -13.01 -10.44 9.52
C PRO A 205 -13.87 -11.34 10.41
N ASP A 206 -14.18 -10.85 11.61
CA ASP A 206 -14.95 -11.63 12.60
C ASP A 206 -16.33 -12.02 12.04
N GLY A 207 -16.72 -13.28 12.23
CA GLY A 207 -17.93 -13.86 11.64
C GLY A 207 -17.83 -14.34 10.19
N THR A 208 -16.65 -14.27 9.56
CA THR A 208 -16.40 -14.86 8.22
C THR A 208 -15.75 -16.24 8.36
N PRO A 209 -16.22 -17.28 7.63
CA PRO A 209 -15.60 -18.60 7.69
C PRO A 209 -14.14 -18.55 7.23
N ALA A 210 -13.28 -19.33 7.89
CA ALA A 210 -11.89 -19.46 7.51
C ALA A 210 -11.75 -20.02 6.08
N PRO A 211 -10.70 -19.65 5.33
CA PRO A 211 -10.45 -20.23 4.01
C PRO A 211 -10.28 -21.75 4.12
N THR A 212 -10.85 -22.45 3.15
CA THR A 212 -10.77 -23.91 3.05
C THR A 212 -10.06 -24.32 1.77
N VAL A 213 -9.41 -25.46 1.80
CA VAL A 213 -8.67 -26.01 0.66
C VAL A 213 -9.39 -27.24 0.15
N ARG A 214 -9.43 -27.38 -1.18
CA ARG A 214 -9.99 -28.56 -1.82
C ARG A 214 -9.13 -28.96 -3.00
N VAL A 215 -8.84 -30.25 -3.11
CA VAL A 215 -8.21 -30.81 -4.31
C VAL A 215 -9.31 -31.47 -5.15
N PRO A 216 -9.64 -30.95 -6.34
CA PRO A 216 -10.59 -31.59 -7.23
C PRO A 216 -10.00 -32.91 -7.73
N GLN A 217 -10.78 -33.98 -7.67
CA GLN A 217 -10.43 -35.27 -8.26
C GLN A 217 -10.56 -35.14 -9.79
N LYS A 218 -9.51 -34.68 -10.47
CA LYS A 218 -9.43 -34.70 -11.94
C LYS A 218 -8.55 -35.85 -12.39
N ASN A 219 -8.98 -36.55 -13.43
CA ASN A 219 -8.21 -37.62 -14.05
C ASN A 219 -7.06 -36.96 -14.85
N THR A 220 -5.83 -36.97 -14.32
CA THR A 220 -4.67 -36.23 -14.87
C THR A 220 -3.89 -37.01 -15.93
N THR A 221 -4.41 -38.15 -16.41
CA THR A 221 -3.76 -38.90 -17.50
C THR A 221 -3.93 -38.15 -18.83
N PRO A 222 -2.87 -37.96 -19.64
CA PRO A 222 -2.94 -37.30 -20.94
C PRO A 222 -4.02 -37.91 -21.86
N SER A 223 -4.21 -39.22 -21.76
CA SER A 223 -5.24 -39.97 -22.49
C SER A 223 -6.67 -39.59 -22.14
N ALA A 224 -6.92 -39.08 -20.92
CA ALA A 224 -8.25 -38.66 -20.47
C ALA A 224 -8.59 -37.22 -20.89
N GLN A 225 -7.59 -36.37 -21.12
CA GLN A 225 -7.79 -35.00 -21.62
C GLN A 225 -7.90 -34.91 -23.14
N GLN A 226 -7.47 -35.93 -23.89
CA GLN A 226 -7.50 -35.94 -25.36
C GLN A 226 -8.74 -36.62 -25.99
N SER A 227 -9.70 -37.13 -25.23
CA SER A 227 -10.93 -37.72 -25.82
C SER A 227 -11.97 -36.66 -26.19
N SER A 228 -11.59 -35.64 -26.95
CA SER A 228 -12.54 -35.02 -27.88
C SER A 228 -12.60 -35.93 -29.09
N SER A 229 -13.78 -36.48 -29.37
CA SER A 229 -14.04 -37.55 -30.33
C SER A 229 -13.47 -37.25 -31.72
N VAL A 230 -12.33 -37.88 -32.06
CA VAL A 230 -11.78 -37.85 -33.44
C VAL A 230 -12.54 -38.82 -34.35
N PHE A 231 -13.32 -39.74 -33.79
CA PHE A 231 -14.16 -40.69 -34.53
C PHE A 231 -15.52 -40.79 -33.86
N GLY A 232 -16.56 -40.17 -34.41
CA GLY A 232 -17.89 -40.35 -33.83
C GLY A 232 -19.02 -39.46 -34.30
N GLU A 233 -19.06 -38.97 -35.54
CA GLU A 233 -20.34 -38.53 -36.11
C GLU A 233 -20.34 -38.66 -37.64
N ALA A 234 -20.46 -39.90 -38.10
CA ALA A 234 -20.95 -40.17 -39.43
C ALA A 234 -21.78 -41.45 -39.39
N SER A 235 -22.99 -41.35 -39.94
CA SER A 235 -23.91 -42.44 -40.28
C SER A 235 -24.88 -42.88 -39.18
N ARG A 236 -26.10 -42.32 -39.19
CA ARG A 236 -27.34 -43.05 -39.49
C ARG A 236 -28.56 -42.12 -39.44
N GLU A 237 -28.79 -41.38 -40.53
CA GLU A 237 -30.15 -40.95 -40.87
C GLU A 237 -30.91 -42.20 -41.34
N GLY A 238 -31.85 -42.65 -40.51
CA GLY A 238 -32.87 -43.60 -40.91
C GLY A 238 -33.91 -42.88 -41.76
N GLN A 239 -33.96 -43.21 -43.05
CA GLN A 239 -35.20 -43.11 -43.82
C GLN A 239 -36.15 -44.19 -43.32
N GLU A 240 -37.23 -43.80 -42.66
CA GLU A 240 -38.49 -44.55 -42.66
C GLU A 240 -39.63 -43.59 -42.25
N GLY A 241 -40.61 -43.41 -43.14
CA GLY A 241 -41.88 -42.76 -42.83
C GLY A 241 -42.31 -41.64 -43.79
N ALA A 242 -42.87 -42.00 -44.94
CA ALA A 242 -43.85 -41.16 -45.63
C ALA A 242 -44.97 -42.07 -46.16
N GLU A 243 -46.13 -41.98 -45.50
CA GLU A 243 -47.44 -42.07 -46.15
C GLU A 243 -47.63 -40.89 -47.12
#